data_AF-A0A848HY63-F1
#
_entry.id   AF-A0A848HY63-F1
#
_cell.length_a   1.000
_cell.length_b   1.000
_cell.length_c   1.000
_cell.angle_alpha   90.00
_cell.angle_beta   90.00
_cell.angle_gamma   90.00
#
_symmetry.space_group_name_H-M   'P 1'
#
loop_
_entity.id
_entity.type
_entity.pdbx_description
1 polymer ?
#
loop_
_entity_poly.entity_id
_entity_poly.type
_entity_poly.pdbx_seq_one_letter_code
_entity_poly.pdbx_strand_id
1 'polypeptide(L)'
;MKRILASPTLTLAALTLAIAPFAVPMMPAAAQEDQSDLSKVNAYIRAVTTMTANFSQTDRNGQTLTGQLIIKQPGKIRFQYQKGVPLLIVGDGRALTMIDYEVRQVQRWPIGNSPLGALIDPNKDLSKFGKVIQTGDPTILSVQARDPKRPEYGTITMIFKRDAVSPAGLQLYGWVALDSQNNRTAVKLSNQRYGVPVADSAFRWTDPRPKGRAAGG
;
A
#
# COMPACT_ATOMS: atom_id res chain seq x y z
N MET A 1 55.28 -79.17 -2.27
CA MET A 1 54.41 -78.06 -1.81
C MET A 1 53.90 -77.30 -3.04
N LYS A 2 52.58 -77.25 -3.23
CA LYS A 2 51.86 -76.55 -4.31
C LYS A 2 51.84 -75.05 -4.07
N ARG A 3 52.17 -74.21 -5.08
CA ARG A 3 51.59 -72.86 -5.25
C ARG A 3 51.62 -72.45 -6.74
N ILE A 4 50.45 -72.42 -7.37
CA ILE A 4 50.14 -71.77 -8.64
C ILE A 4 49.29 -70.54 -8.28
N LEU A 5 49.69 -69.34 -8.73
CA LEU A 5 48.96 -68.08 -8.62
C LEU A 5 49.01 -67.45 -10.03
N ALA A 6 47.97 -67.59 -10.85
CA ALA A 6 46.76 -66.75 -10.94
C ALA A 6 47.05 -65.33 -11.47
N SER A 7 46.75 -65.13 -12.76
CA SER A 7 46.78 -63.84 -13.47
C SER A 7 45.54 -62.99 -13.13
N PRO A 8 45.65 -61.65 -13.00
CA PRO A 8 44.47 -60.79 -12.92
C PRO A 8 44.07 -60.26 -14.31
N THR A 9 42.81 -60.47 -14.65
CA THR A 9 42.09 -59.90 -15.80
C THR A 9 41.68 -58.46 -15.49
N LEU A 10 42.00 -57.50 -16.38
CA LEU A 10 41.45 -56.15 -16.34
C LEU A 10 39.95 -56.19 -16.66
N THR A 11 39.12 -55.65 -15.77
CA THR A 11 37.69 -55.39 -16.01
C THR A 11 37.49 -53.88 -16.15
N LEU A 12 37.13 -53.41 -17.34
CA LEU A 12 36.66 -52.04 -17.57
C LEU A 12 35.22 -51.93 -17.05
N ALA A 13 35.02 -51.22 -15.95
CA ALA A 13 33.70 -50.82 -15.49
C ALA A 13 33.26 -49.54 -16.22
N ALA A 14 32.25 -49.66 -17.08
CA ALA A 14 31.62 -48.52 -17.75
C ALA A 14 30.82 -47.70 -16.74
N LEU A 15 31.18 -46.42 -16.59
CA LEU A 15 30.49 -45.46 -15.74
C LEU A 15 29.25 -44.93 -16.50
N THR A 16 28.07 -45.47 -16.20
CA THR A 16 26.80 -44.93 -16.70
C THR A 16 26.45 -43.66 -15.93
N LEU A 17 26.60 -42.50 -16.58
CA LEU A 17 26.16 -41.21 -16.05
C LEU A 17 24.62 -41.17 -16.09
N ALA A 18 23.97 -41.42 -14.95
CA ALA A 18 22.54 -41.21 -14.78
C ALA A 18 22.23 -39.70 -14.81
N ILE A 19 21.70 -39.22 -15.93
CA ILE A 19 21.20 -37.85 -16.07
C ILE A 19 19.83 -37.80 -15.37
N ALA A 20 19.79 -37.37 -14.12
CA ALA A 20 18.53 -37.11 -13.43
C ALA A 20 17.84 -35.89 -14.08
N PRO A 21 16.55 -35.97 -14.45
CA PRO A 21 15.83 -34.81 -14.95
C PRO A 21 15.71 -33.77 -13.85
N PHE A 22 16.38 -32.62 -14.02
CA PHE A 22 16.14 -31.44 -13.21
C PHE A 22 14.70 -30.97 -13.48
N ALA A 23 13.79 -31.29 -12.56
CA ALA A 23 12.46 -30.70 -12.54
C ALA A 23 12.59 -29.23 -12.16
N VAL A 24 12.53 -28.35 -13.16
CA VAL A 24 12.42 -26.91 -12.94
C VAL A 24 11.03 -26.67 -12.37
N PRO A 25 10.87 -26.11 -11.15
CA PRO A 25 9.55 -25.83 -10.61
C PRO A 25 8.87 -24.78 -11.47
N MET A 26 7.89 -25.19 -12.28
CA MET A 26 6.99 -24.27 -12.97
C MET A 26 6.05 -23.65 -11.92
N MET A 27 6.26 -22.38 -11.62
CA MET A 27 5.29 -21.61 -10.85
C MET A 27 4.00 -21.44 -11.69
N PRO A 28 2.81 -21.51 -11.07
CA PRO A 28 1.56 -21.25 -11.79
C PRO A 28 1.57 -19.86 -12.42
N ALA A 29 1.17 -19.73 -13.69
CA ALA A 29 1.17 -18.45 -14.41
C ALA A 29 0.42 -17.33 -13.66
N ALA A 30 -0.69 -17.66 -12.99
CA ALA A 30 -1.46 -16.73 -12.17
C ALA A 30 -0.65 -16.15 -10.98
N ALA A 31 0.22 -16.95 -10.35
CA ALA A 31 1.07 -16.48 -9.26
C ALA A 31 2.15 -15.51 -9.75
N GLN A 32 2.64 -15.69 -10.98
CA GLN A 32 3.60 -14.79 -11.61
C GLN A 32 2.97 -13.45 -12.00
N GLU A 33 1.73 -13.47 -12.49
CA GLU A 33 0.96 -12.25 -12.80
C GLU A 33 0.65 -11.43 -11.54
N ASP A 34 0.21 -12.08 -10.46
CA ASP A 34 -0.07 -11.40 -9.19
C ASP A 34 1.19 -10.70 -8.64
N GLN A 35 2.35 -11.37 -8.68
CA GLN A 35 3.62 -10.78 -8.26
C GLN A 35 4.04 -9.59 -9.13
N SER A 36 3.78 -9.67 -10.44
CA SER A 36 4.03 -8.57 -11.38
C SER A 36 3.15 -7.35 -11.04
N ASP A 37 1.87 -7.58 -10.77
CA ASP A 37 0.93 -6.50 -10.46
C ASP A 37 1.20 -5.85 -9.10
N LEU A 38 1.55 -6.63 -8.05
CA LEU A 38 2.01 -6.06 -6.77
C LEU A 38 3.27 -5.21 -6.97
N SER A 39 4.17 -5.64 -7.85
CA SER A 39 5.38 -4.87 -8.20
C SER A 39 5.03 -3.55 -8.88
N LYS A 40 4.03 -3.52 -9.78
CA LYS A 40 3.53 -2.28 -10.40
C LYS A 40 2.89 -1.34 -9.39
N VAL A 41 2.12 -1.86 -8.42
CA VAL A 41 1.54 -1.01 -7.36
C VAL A 41 2.63 -0.40 -6.47
N ASN A 42 3.64 -1.18 -6.07
CA ASN A 42 4.81 -0.66 -5.35
C ASN A 42 5.53 0.43 -6.17
N ALA A 43 5.70 0.21 -7.48
CA ALA A 43 6.30 1.21 -8.38
C ALA A 43 5.45 2.48 -8.48
N TYR A 44 4.12 2.35 -8.56
CA TYR A 44 3.19 3.49 -8.54
C TYR A 44 3.36 4.32 -7.26
N ILE A 45 3.32 3.69 -6.09
CA ILE A 45 3.43 4.39 -4.79
C ILE A 45 4.75 5.17 -4.71
N ARG A 46 5.85 4.60 -5.19
CA ARG A 46 7.17 5.26 -5.21
C ARG A 46 7.28 6.37 -6.27
N ALA A 47 6.62 6.21 -7.42
CA ALA A 47 6.66 7.17 -8.51
C ALA A 47 5.82 8.44 -8.23
N VAL A 48 4.76 8.31 -7.43
CA VAL A 48 3.90 9.44 -7.04
C VAL A 48 4.60 10.26 -5.94
N THR A 49 5.49 11.17 -6.33
CA THR A 49 6.19 12.07 -5.39
C THR A 49 5.27 13.17 -4.84
N THR A 50 4.44 13.75 -5.69
CA THR A 50 3.42 14.75 -5.34
C THR A 50 2.16 14.48 -6.14
N MET A 51 1.00 14.67 -5.51
CA MET A 51 -0.30 14.53 -6.17
C MET A 51 -1.34 15.44 -5.51
N THR A 52 -2.16 16.08 -6.33
CA THR A 52 -3.44 16.66 -5.87
C THR A 52 -4.59 15.95 -6.53
N ALA A 53 -5.70 15.75 -5.83
CA ALA A 53 -6.92 15.18 -6.39
C ALA A 53 -8.16 15.73 -5.67
N ASN A 54 -9.32 15.63 -6.29
CA ASN A 54 -10.58 15.71 -5.58
C ASN A 54 -10.90 14.33 -5.00
N PHE A 55 -11.55 14.28 -3.84
CA PHE A 55 -12.04 13.03 -3.27
C PHE A 55 -13.53 13.10 -2.92
N SER A 56 -14.18 11.94 -2.94
CA SER A 56 -15.45 11.69 -2.26
C SER A 56 -15.25 10.52 -1.30
N GLN A 57 -15.53 10.75 -0.03
CA GLN A 57 -15.46 9.75 1.02
C GLN A 57 -16.86 9.37 1.46
N THR A 58 -17.18 8.08 1.44
CA THR A 58 -18.41 7.52 2.00
C THR A 58 -18.08 6.76 3.27
N ASP A 59 -18.75 7.10 4.37
CA ASP A 59 -18.57 6.44 5.67
C ASP A 59 -19.47 5.19 5.83
N ARG A 60 -19.44 4.59 7.02
CA ARG A 60 -20.25 3.41 7.35
C ARG A 60 -21.77 3.65 7.33
N ASN A 61 -22.19 4.91 7.51
CA ASN A 61 -23.59 5.31 7.52
C ASN A 61 -24.09 5.69 6.12
N GLY A 62 -23.22 5.63 5.10
CA GLY A 62 -23.51 6.06 3.74
C GLY A 62 -23.39 7.58 3.54
N GLN A 63 -22.99 8.33 4.57
CA GLN A 63 -22.75 9.76 4.44
C GLN A 63 -21.57 9.98 3.51
N THR A 64 -21.76 10.82 2.50
CA THR A 64 -20.70 11.18 1.56
C THR A 64 -20.22 12.59 1.79
N LEU A 65 -18.94 12.73 2.11
CA LEU A 65 -18.22 14.00 2.19
C LEU A 65 -17.27 14.12 1.00
N THR A 66 -16.90 15.35 0.65
CA THR A 66 -16.04 15.61 -0.51
C THR A 66 -14.89 16.54 -0.12
N GLY A 67 -13.92 16.71 -0.99
CA GLY A 67 -12.85 17.65 -0.72
C GLY A 67 -11.66 17.50 -1.62
N GLN A 68 -10.54 18.02 -1.14
CA GLN A 68 -9.26 17.98 -1.82
C GLN A 68 -8.28 17.10 -1.06
N LEU A 69 -7.63 16.20 -1.79
CA LEU A 69 -6.52 15.37 -1.35
C LEU A 69 -5.21 15.97 -1.86
N ILE A 70 -4.24 16.10 -0.97
CA ILE A 70 -2.85 16.45 -1.31
C ILE A 70 -1.94 15.35 -0.77
N ILE A 71 -1.03 14.84 -1.60
CA ILE A 71 0.01 13.88 -1.23
C ILE A 71 1.37 14.49 -1.56
N LYS A 72 2.33 14.32 -0.65
CA LYS A 72 3.75 14.60 -0.87
C LYS A 72 4.58 13.52 -0.17
N GLN A 73 5.31 12.74 -0.96
CA GLN A 73 6.20 11.73 -0.42
C GLN A 73 7.42 12.36 0.28
N PRO A 74 7.96 11.71 1.33
CA PRO A 74 7.43 10.52 1.99
C PRO A 74 6.31 10.84 2.99
N GLY A 75 5.20 10.09 2.92
CA GLY A 75 4.18 9.99 3.98
C GLY A 75 3.39 11.25 4.35
N LYS A 76 3.57 12.39 3.67
CA LYS A 76 2.71 13.57 3.89
C LYS A 76 1.44 13.45 3.08
N ILE A 77 0.32 13.66 3.74
CA ILE A 77 -1.00 13.59 3.14
C ILE A 77 -1.91 14.62 3.80
N ARG A 78 -2.88 15.18 3.06
CA ARG A 78 -3.90 16.07 3.58
C ARG A 78 -5.23 15.77 2.93
N PHE A 79 -6.25 15.51 3.75
CA PHE A 79 -7.65 15.52 3.35
C PHE A 79 -8.27 16.81 3.86
N GLN A 80 -8.51 17.74 2.94
CA GLN A 80 -9.25 18.96 3.21
C GLN A 80 -10.71 18.74 2.79
N TYR A 81 -11.61 18.64 3.76
CA TYR A 81 -13.03 18.47 3.49
C TYR A 81 -13.67 19.75 2.94
N GLN A 82 -14.85 19.60 2.34
CA GLN A 82 -15.59 20.68 1.70
C GLN A 82 -15.97 21.80 2.68
N LYS A 83 -16.31 22.97 2.14
CA LYS A 83 -16.76 24.11 2.96
C LYS A 83 -17.95 23.70 3.82
N GLY A 84 -17.91 24.08 5.10
CA GLY A 84 -18.94 23.73 6.09
C GLY A 84 -18.68 22.42 6.84
N VAL A 85 -17.64 21.66 6.46
CA VAL A 85 -17.19 20.48 7.20
C VAL A 85 -15.88 20.84 7.93
N PRO A 86 -15.92 21.11 9.24
CA PRO A 86 -14.78 21.54 10.05
C PRO A 86 -13.83 20.38 10.42
N LEU A 87 -13.67 19.41 9.53
CA LEU A 87 -12.79 18.25 9.71
C LEU A 87 -11.54 18.41 8.84
N LEU A 88 -10.40 18.00 9.35
CA LEU A 88 -9.12 17.99 8.64
C LEU A 88 -8.33 16.74 9.03
N ILE A 89 -7.82 16.01 8.05
CA ILE A 89 -6.86 14.91 8.31
C ILE A 89 -5.53 15.26 7.66
N VAL A 90 -4.44 15.24 8.44
CA VAL A 90 -3.08 15.53 7.98
C VAL A 90 -2.12 14.44 8.43
N GLY A 91 -1.35 13.90 7.49
CA GLY A 91 -0.15 13.10 7.76
C GLY A 91 1.11 13.93 7.61
N ASP A 92 2.05 13.79 8.55
CA ASP A 92 3.35 14.46 8.53
C ASP A 92 4.53 13.54 8.15
N GLY A 93 4.23 12.32 7.69
CA GLY A 93 5.20 11.26 7.43
C GLY A 93 5.54 10.38 8.64
N ARG A 94 5.12 10.76 9.85
CA ARG A 94 5.30 9.96 11.07
C ARG A 94 3.96 9.55 11.67
N ALA A 95 3.01 10.48 11.69
CA ALA A 95 1.69 10.29 12.25
C ALA A 95 0.62 10.88 11.34
N LEU A 96 -0.57 10.28 11.41
CA LEU A 96 -1.81 10.86 10.93
C LEU A 96 -2.50 11.58 12.09
N THR A 97 -2.93 12.80 11.84
CA THR A 97 -3.65 13.64 12.81
C THR A 97 -5.00 14.00 12.22
N MET A 98 -6.07 13.62 12.90
CA MET A 98 -7.43 14.08 12.62
C MET A 98 -7.76 15.24 13.55
N ILE A 99 -8.23 16.33 12.98
CA ILE A 99 -8.58 17.56 13.67
C ILE A 99 -10.04 17.86 13.37
N ASP A 100 -10.85 17.85 14.41
CA ASP A 100 -12.23 18.33 14.40
C ASP A 100 -12.25 19.73 15.03
N TYR A 101 -12.47 20.75 14.20
CA TYR A 101 -12.51 22.14 14.62
C TYR A 101 -13.83 22.53 15.29
N GLU A 102 -14.91 21.78 15.08
CA GLU A 102 -16.22 22.05 15.67
C GLU A 102 -16.20 21.77 17.16
N VAL A 103 -15.73 20.57 17.53
CA VAL A 103 -15.64 20.14 18.93
C VAL A 103 -14.23 20.32 19.51
N ARG A 104 -13.32 20.95 18.76
CA ARG A 104 -11.92 21.22 19.15
C ARG A 104 -11.16 19.97 19.57
N GLN A 105 -11.38 18.87 18.85
CA GLN A 105 -10.72 17.59 19.13
C GLN A 105 -9.55 17.37 18.18
N VAL A 106 -8.47 16.83 18.73
CA VAL A 106 -7.28 16.42 17.97
C VAL A 106 -6.95 15.00 18.38
N GLN A 107 -6.91 14.12 17.39
CA GLN A 107 -6.52 12.73 17.57
C GLN A 107 -5.33 12.45 16.67
N ARG A 108 -4.30 11.80 17.21
CA ARG A 108 -3.04 11.54 16.50
C ARG A 108 -2.64 10.10 16.69
N TRP A 109 -2.34 9.41 15.60
CA TRP A 109 -1.88 8.03 15.58
C TRP A 109 -0.68 7.88 14.66
N PRO A 110 0.28 6.99 14.96
CA PRO A 110 1.36 6.65 14.03
C PRO A 110 0.78 6.25 12.68
N ILE A 111 1.42 6.68 11.59
CA ILE A 111 0.94 6.40 10.23
C ILE A 111 0.89 4.90 9.94
N GLY A 112 1.80 4.13 10.53
CA GLY A 112 1.84 2.68 10.47
C GLY A 112 0.69 1.98 11.21
N ASN A 113 -0.06 2.70 12.05
CA ASN A 113 -1.22 2.20 12.80
C ASN A 113 -2.54 2.39 12.05
N SER A 114 -2.48 2.67 10.75
CA SER A 114 -3.65 2.92 9.90
C SER A 114 -3.58 2.07 8.63
N PRO A 115 -4.72 1.58 8.10
CA PRO A 115 -4.76 0.96 6.78
C PRO A 115 -4.17 1.87 5.70
N LEU A 116 -4.34 3.19 5.84
CA LEU A 116 -3.86 4.18 4.88
C LEU A 116 -2.33 4.18 4.75
N GLY A 117 -1.60 3.71 5.76
CA GLY A 117 -0.14 3.63 5.72
C GLY A 117 0.39 2.86 4.52
N ALA A 118 -0.34 1.83 4.04
CA ALA A 118 0.05 1.06 2.87
C ALA A 118 0.01 1.86 1.55
N LEU A 119 -0.72 2.98 1.50
CA LEU A 119 -0.81 3.85 0.32
C LEU A 119 0.28 4.92 0.27
N ILE A 120 0.75 5.37 1.44
CA ILE A 120 1.56 6.59 1.57
C ILE A 120 2.97 6.35 2.12
N ASP A 121 3.29 5.15 2.59
CA ASP A 121 4.64 4.76 2.99
C ASP A 121 5.38 4.08 1.82
N PRO A 122 6.41 4.70 1.22
CA PRO A 122 7.12 4.14 0.07
C PRO A 122 8.02 2.95 0.44
N ASN A 123 8.27 2.74 1.74
CA ASN A 123 9.08 1.63 2.26
C ASN A 123 8.26 0.35 2.45
N LYS A 124 6.93 0.47 2.43
CA LYS A 124 6.03 -0.67 2.56
C LYS A 124 6.05 -1.47 1.25
N ASP A 125 6.41 -2.75 1.38
CA ASP A 125 6.47 -3.67 0.27
C ASP A 125 5.21 -4.54 0.22
N LEU A 126 4.29 -4.20 -0.68
CA LEU A 126 3.03 -4.91 -0.86
C LEU A 126 3.21 -6.37 -1.27
N SER A 127 4.38 -6.81 -1.74
CA SER A 127 4.60 -8.24 -2.02
C SER A 127 4.53 -9.11 -0.75
N LYS A 128 4.75 -8.53 0.43
CA LYS A 128 4.78 -9.26 1.71
C LYS A 128 3.44 -9.37 2.42
N PHE A 129 2.51 -8.46 2.13
CA PHE A 129 1.25 -8.33 2.88
C PHE A 129 0.07 -7.86 1.99
N GLY A 130 0.31 -7.77 0.68
CA GLY A 130 -0.67 -7.44 -0.34
C GLY A 130 -1.13 -8.69 -1.08
N LYS A 131 -2.38 -8.67 -1.53
CA LYS A 131 -3.02 -9.71 -2.33
C LYS A 131 -3.79 -9.06 -3.47
N VAL A 132 -3.61 -9.56 -4.69
CA VAL A 132 -4.41 -9.15 -5.84
C VAL A 132 -5.82 -9.73 -5.70
N ILE A 133 -6.82 -8.89 -5.92
CA ILE A 133 -8.24 -9.25 -5.91
C ILE A 133 -8.72 -9.24 -7.35
N GLN A 134 -9.09 -10.41 -7.86
CA GLN A 134 -9.61 -10.57 -9.20
C GLN A 134 -10.98 -9.88 -9.32
N THR A 135 -11.13 -9.01 -10.32
CA THR A 135 -12.33 -8.20 -10.55
C THR A 135 -13.17 -8.72 -11.72
N GLY A 136 -12.59 -9.59 -12.57
CA GLY A 136 -13.16 -9.99 -13.86
C GLY A 136 -13.01 -8.94 -14.98
N ASP A 137 -12.52 -7.74 -14.65
CA ASP A 137 -12.24 -6.67 -15.61
C ASP A 137 -10.71 -6.46 -15.71
N PRO A 138 -10.07 -6.78 -16.86
CA PRO A 138 -8.63 -6.68 -17.01
C PRO A 138 -8.11 -5.24 -16.98
N THR A 139 -8.99 -4.24 -17.14
CA THR A 139 -8.64 -2.82 -17.04
C THR A 139 -8.54 -2.34 -15.59
N ILE A 140 -9.03 -3.13 -14.63
CA ILE A 140 -9.04 -2.82 -13.21
C ILE A 140 -8.09 -3.75 -12.45
N LEU A 141 -7.16 -3.16 -11.71
CA LEU A 141 -6.32 -3.87 -10.76
C LEU A 141 -6.77 -3.51 -9.34
N SER A 142 -7.21 -4.51 -8.57
CA SER A 142 -7.53 -4.33 -7.14
C SER A 142 -6.49 -5.03 -6.29
N VAL A 143 -5.94 -4.33 -5.30
CA VAL A 143 -4.93 -4.87 -4.37
C VAL A 143 -5.39 -4.61 -2.94
N GLN A 144 -5.59 -5.70 -2.20
CA GLN A 144 -5.85 -5.65 -0.76
C GLN A 144 -4.53 -5.74 0.00
N ALA A 145 -4.30 -4.82 0.92
CA ALA A 145 -3.19 -4.85 1.86
C ALA A 145 -3.72 -5.07 3.29
N ARG A 146 -3.09 -6.01 3.99
CA ARG A 146 -3.38 -6.35 5.39
C ARG A 146 -2.09 -6.76 6.09
N ASP A 147 -1.69 -6.04 7.13
CA ASP A 147 -0.49 -6.41 7.90
C ASP A 147 -0.78 -7.60 8.82
N PRO A 148 -0.20 -8.79 8.58
CA PRO A 148 -0.47 -9.97 9.41
C PRO A 148 0.09 -9.85 10.82
N LYS A 149 1.10 -8.97 11.05
CA LYS A 149 1.66 -8.71 12.38
C LYS A 149 0.86 -7.68 13.17
N ARG A 150 -0.04 -6.97 12.49
CA ARG A 150 -0.86 -5.89 13.03
C ARG A 150 -2.30 -5.96 12.48
N PRO A 151 -3.01 -7.08 12.66
CA PRO A 151 -4.38 -7.23 12.15
C PRO A 151 -5.36 -6.21 12.74
N GLU A 152 -5.05 -5.65 13.91
CA GLU A 152 -5.82 -4.60 14.59
C GLU A 152 -5.84 -3.26 13.85
N TYR A 153 -4.95 -3.07 12.86
CA TYR A 153 -4.99 -1.88 12.00
C TYR A 153 -5.97 -2.06 10.84
N GLY A 154 -6.55 -3.24 10.65
CA GLY A 154 -7.56 -3.49 9.62
C GLY A 154 -6.98 -3.76 8.23
N THR A 155 -7.74 -3.42 7.19
CA THR A 155 -7.40 -3.71 5.79
C THR A 155 -7.66 -2.50 4.89
N ILE A 156 -6.89 -2.37 3.82
CA ILE A 156 -7.17 -1.42 2.74
C ILE A 156 -7.19 -2.16 1.41
N THR A 157 -8.21 -1.92 0.61
CA THR A 157 -8.29 -2.41 -0.77
C THR A 157 -8.18 -1.23 -1.70
N MET A 158 -7.06 -1.12 -2.40
CA MET A 158 -6.79 -0.08 -3.39
C MET A 158 -7.30 -0.55 -4.75
N ILE A 159 -7.97 0.35 -5.48
CA ILE A 159 -8.49 0.09 -6.82
C ILE A 159 -7.77 1.01 -7.80
N PHE A 160 -7.14 0.40 -8.80
CA PHE A 160 -6.42 1.08 -9.86
C PHE A 160 -7.10 0.83 -11.20
N LYS A 161 -7.09 1.84 -12.06
CA LYS A 161 -7.29 1.67 -13.49
C LYS A 161 -5.92 1.49 -14.14
N ARG A 162 -5.78 0.52 -15.05
CA ARG A 162 -4.60 0.42 -15.90
C ARG A 162 -4.63 1.58 -16.89
N ASP A 163 -3.61 2.43 -16.83
CA ASP A 163 -3.52 3.65 -17.61
C ASP A 163 -2.05 3.94 -17.96
N ALA A 164 -1.69 3.80 -19.23
CA ALA A 164 -0.31 3.84 -19.69
C ALA A 164 0.36 5.21 -19.49
N VAL A 165 -0.42 6.30 -19.41
CA VAL A 165 0.12 7.65 -19.21
C VAL A 165 0.27 8.02 -17.73
N SER A 166 -0.34 7.25 -16.83
CA SER A 166 -0.20 7.44 -15.39
C SER A 166 1.07 6.77 -14.85
N PRO A 167 1.56 7.19 -13.66
CA PRO A 167 2.77 6.62 -13.07
C PRO A 167 2.74 5.09 -13.00
N ALA A 168 3.82 4.44 -13.43
CA ALA A 168 3.91 2.97 -13.48
C ALA A 168 2.76 2.25 -14.22
N GLY A 169 2.06 2.94 -15.13
CA GLY A 169 0.94 2.38 -15.90
C GLY A 169 -0.35 2.23 -15.09
N LEU A 170 -0.49 2.91 -13.96
CA LEU A 170 -1.64 2.79 -13.05
C LEU A 170 -2.16 4.17 -12.64
N GLN A 171 -3.48 4.32 -12.61
CA GLN A 171 -4.16 5.47 -12.01
C GLN A 171 -4.97 4.98 -10.81
N LEU A 172 -4.66 5.51 -9.61
CA LEU A 172 -5.45 5.19 -8.41
C LEU A 172 -6.86 5.77 -8.53
N TYR A 173 -7.86 4.89 -8.64
CA TYR A 173 -9.27 5.27 -8.67
C TYR A 173 -9.80 5.56 -7.27
N GLY A 174 -9.32 4.84 -6.27
CA GLY A 174 -9.79 4.98 -4.90
C GLY A 174 -9.38 3.80 -4.03
N TRP A 175 -9.89 3.77 -2.80
CA TRP A 175 -9.69 2.66 -1.89
C TRP A 175 -10.89 2.45 -0.98
N VAL A 176 -10.98 1.25 -0.41
CA VAL A 176 -11.89 0.91 0.67
C VAL A 176 -11.05 0.48 1.86
N ALA A 177 -11.22 1.17 2.99
CA ALA A 177 -10.60 0.82 4.26
C ALA A 177 -11.62 0.18 5.20
N LEU A 178 -11.20 -0.87 5.90
CA LEU A 178 -11.89 -1.46 7.05
C LEU A 178 -10.95 -1.33 8.25
N ASP A 179 -11.41 -0.75 9.36
CA ASP A 179 -10.64 -0.70 10.61
C ASP A 179 -10.83 -1.97 11.45
N SER A 180 -10.22 -2.04 12.65
CA SER A 180 -10.39 -3.18 13.59
C SER A 180 -11.82 -3.38 14.07
N GLN A 181 -12.66 -2.35 14.01
CA GLN A 181 -14.06 -2.40 14.41
C GLN A 181 -14.97 -2.73 13.21
N ASN A 182 -14.38 -3.08 12.06
CA ASN A 182 -15.07 -3.35 10.81
C ASN A 182 -15.86 -2.13 10.27
N ASN A 183 -15.48 -0.92 10.68
CA ASN A 183 -16.04 0.29 10.09
C ASN A 183 -15.49 0.46 8.68
N ARG A 184 -16.39 0.55 7.71
CA ARG A 184 -16.04 0.72 6.30
C ARG A 184 -16.00 2.18 5.93
N THR A 185 -14.90 2.58 5.28
CA THR A 185 -14.75 3.89 4.63
C THR A 185 -14.32 3.68 3.19
N ALA A 186 -15.07 4.22 2.24
CA ALA A 186 -14.72 4.20 0.83
C ALA A 186 -14.29 5.59 0.38
N VAL A 187 -13.16 5.70 -0.32
CA VAL A 187 -12.68 6.94 -0.92
C VAL A 187 -12.56 6.74 -2.42
N LYS A 188 -13.14 7.64 -3.19
CA LYS A 188 -12.97 7.72 -4.65
C LYS A 188 -12.23 9.01 -5.00
N LEU A 189 -11.30 8.92 -5.93
CA LEU A 189 -10.51 10.03 -6.42
C LEU A 189 -10.95 10.46 -7.82
N SER A 190 -10.77 11.74 -8.10
CA SER A 190 -10.94 12.33 -9.43
C SER A 190 -10.00 13.51 -9.62
N ASN A 191 -9.80 13.93 -10.87
CA ASN A 191 -8.97 15.10 -11.21
C ASN A 191 -7.55 15.02 -10.62
N GLN A 192 -6.95 13.83 -10.64
CA GLN A 192 -5.59 13.60 -10.18
C GLN A 192 -4.61 14.41 -11.04
N ARG A 193 -3.71 15.15 -10.38
CA ARG A 193 -2.59 15.83 -11.01
C ARG A 193 -1.32 15.42 -10.29
N TYR A 194 -0.40 14.80 -11.02
CA TYR A 194 0.87 14.28 -10.51
C TYR A 194 1.99 15.29 -10.74
N GLY A 195 3.02 15.26 -9.89
CA GLY A 195 4.22 16.08 -10.08
C GLY A 195 4.01 17.59 -9.88
N VAL A 196 2.87 18.01 -9.35
CA VAL A 196 2.56 19.41 -9.10
C VAL A 196 3.35 19.94 -7.89
N PRO A 197 3.86 21.19 -7.93
CA PRO A 197 4.54 21.78 -6.79
C PRO A 197 3.63 21.87 -5.55
N VAL A 198 4.06 21.26 -4.44
CA VAL A 198 3.36 21.31 -3.15
C VAL A 198 4.31 21.81 -2.06
N ALA A 199 4.01 22.99 -1.52
CA ALA A 199 4.76 23.57 -0.41
C ALA A 199 4.55 22.79 0.89
N ASP A 200 5.56 22.72 1.75
CA ASP A 200 5.43 22.06 3.06
C ASP A 200 4.43 22.75 4.00
N SER A 201 4.15 24.03 3.76
CA SER A 201 3.10 24.78 4.47
C SER A 201 1.70 24.20 4.23
N ALA A 202 1.46 23.47 3.13
CA ALA A 202 0.17 22.83 2.86
C ALA A 202 -0.21 21.81 3.93
N PHE A 203 0.77 21.21 4.61
CA PHE A 203 0.56 20.22 5.67
C PHE A 203 0.58 20.84 7.08
N ARG A 204 0.62 22.16 7.21
CA ARG A 204 0.47 22.84 8.49
C ARG A 204 -1.01 22.93 8.86
N TRP A 205 -1.28 22.90 10.16
CA TRP A 205 -2.61 23.06 10.74
C TRP A 205 -2.46 23.79 12.09
N THR A 206 -3.53 24.45 12.51
CA THR A 206 -3.60 25.16 13.80
C THR A 206 -4.32 24.28 14.79
N ASP A 207 -3.77 24.12 15.99
CA ASP A 207 -4.41 23.37 17.07
C ASP A 207 -5.63 24.12 17.60
N PRO A 208 -6.85 23.55 17.53
CA PRO A 208 -8.07 24.19 18.01
C PRO A 208 -8.25 24.11 19.53
N ARG A 209 -7.45 23.29 20.22
CA ARG A 209 -7.57 23.11 21.67
C ARG A 209 -7.10 24.38 22.39
N PRO A 210 -7.69 24.72 23.54
CA PRO A 210 -7.20 25.83 24.34
C PRO A 210 -5.72 25.63 24.65
N LYS A 211 -4.91 26.68 24.46
CA LYS A 211 -3.55 26.69 25.00
C LYS A 211 -3.70 26.58 26.51
N GLY A 212 -3.33 25.42 27.08
CA GLY A 212 -3.26 25.30 28.53
C GLY A 212 -2.42 26.45 29.06
N ARG A 213 -2.88 27.14 30.11
CA ARG A 213 -1.97 27.99 30.89
C ARG A 213 -0.81 27.08 31.27
N ALA A 214 0.39 27.41 30.85
CA ALA A 214 1.58 26.83 31.46
C ALA A 214 1.36 26.96 32.97
N ALA A 215 1.32 25.85 33.69
CA ALA A 215 1.44 25.89 35.14
C ALA A 215 2.82 26.50 35.40
N GLY A 216 2.85 27.81 35.61
CA GLY A 216 4.03 28.53 36.04
C GLY A 216 4.22 28.31 37.53
N GLY A 217 5.49 28.22 37.94
CA GLY A 217 5.92 28.25 39.33
C GLY A 217 6.29 26.89 39.86
#